data_AF-A0A7L3UTJ5-F1
#
_entry.id   AF-A0A7L3UTJ5-F1
#
_cell.length_a   1.000
_cell.length_b   1.000
_cell.length_c   1.000
_cell.angle_alpha   90.00
_cell.angle_beta   90.00
_cell.angle_gamma   90.00
#
_symmetry.space_group_name_H-M   'P 1'
#
loop_
_entity.id
_entity.type
_entity.pdbx_description
1 polymer ?
#
loop_
_entity_poly.entity_id
_entity_poly.type
_entity_poly.pdbx_seq_one_letter_code
_entity_poly.pdbx_strand_id
1 'polypeptide(L)'
;NVICSIVFGRRFPYDDPEFLELLGLMNETFREMSTPWAQLYDTAESLLWLVPGPHLRVPRLLARMRSFVARRVRENARSLDPQSPRDFIDAFLIQMDK
;
A
#
# COMPACT_ATOMS: atom_id res chain seq x y z
N ASN A 1 2.91 11.22 6.27
CA ASN A 1 4.31 11.66 6.44
C ASN A 1 5.05 10.95 7.56
N VAL A 2 4.54 10.88 8.80
CA VAL A 2 5.21 10.15 9.90
C VAL A 2 5.45 8.68 9.55
N ILE A 3 4.39 7.94 9.17
CA ILE A 3 4.52 6.53 8.74
C ILE A 3 5.49 6.40 7.57
N CYS A 4 5.40 7.30 6.58
CA CYS A 4 6.30 7.30 5.42
C CYS A 4 7.78 7.43 5.82
N SER A 5 8.10 8.23 6.84
CA SER A 5 9.48 8.35 7.32
C SER A 5 10.01 7.09 8.00
N ILE A 6 9.14 6.30 8.62
CA ILE A 6 9.51 5.02 9.23
C ILE A 6 9.62 3.93 8.16
N VAL A 7 8.63 3.87 7.26
CA VAL A 7 8.53 2.79 6.26
C VAL A 7 9.50 2.97 5.11
N PHE A 8 9.68 4.20 4.63
CA PHE A 8 10.46 4.52 3.43
C PHE A 8 11.73 5.35 3.71
N GLY A 9 12.05 5.58 4.99
CA GLY A 9 13.26 6.31 5.40
C GLY A 9 13.28 7.79 5.04
N ARG A 10 12.19 8.32 4.46
CA ARG A 10 12.12 9.70 4.00
C ARG A 10 10.79 10.37 4.34
N ARG A 11 10.90 11.68 4.60
CA ARG A 11 9.74 12.57 4.65
C ARG A 11 9.54 13.14 3.25
N PHE A 12 8.30 13.11 2.80
CA PHE A 12 7.94 13.68 1.51
C PHE A 12 7.58 15.17 1.69
N PRO A 13 7.99 16.04 0.76
CA PRO A 13 7.37 17.36 0.59
C PRO A 13 5.85 17.22 0.41
N TYR A 14 5.09 18.23 0.84
CA TYR A 14 3.62 18.17 0.75
C TYR A 14 3.09 18.28 -0.68
N ASP A 15 3.86 18.89 -1.56
CA ASP A 15 3.63 19.05 -3.00
C ASP A 15 4.24 17.93 -3.84
N ASP A 16 4.88 16.94 -3.21
CA ASP A 16 5.49 15.81 -3.92
C ASP A 16 4.40 14.97 -4.62
N PRO A 17 4.50 14.77 -5.95
CA PRO A 17 3.45 14.11 -6.71
C PRO A 17 3.30 12.63 -6.36
N GLU A 18 4.38 11.95 -5.99
CA GLU A 18 4.36 10.54 -5.58
C GLU A 18 3.67 10.38 -4.22
N PHE A 19 3.90 11.31 -3.30
CA PHE A 19 3.22 11.36 -2.01
C PHE A 19 1.73 11.66 -2.16
N LEU A 20 1.37 12.63 -3.00
CA LEU A 20 -0.02 12.97 -3.30
C LEU A 20 -0.77 11.81 -3.96
N GLU A 21 -0.12 11.09 -4.88
CA GLU A 21 -0.69 9.87 -5.48
C GLU A 21 -0.97 8.80 -4.41
N LEU A 22 -0.01 8.52 -3.53
CA LEU A 22 -0.20 7.57 -2.43
C LEU A 22 -1.35 8.00 -1.52
N LEU A 23 -1.41 9.27 -1.15
CA LEU A 23 -2.47 9.81 -0.29
C LEU A 23 -3.85 9.71 -0.96
N GLY A 24 -3.91 9.99 -2.27
CA GLY A 24 -5.10 9.84 -3.10
C GLY A 24 -5.58 8.39 -3.12
N LEU A 25 -4.68 7.43 -3.39
CA LEU A 25 -5.00 6.00 -3.39
C LEU A 25 -5.51 5.53 -2.02
N MET A 26 -4.89 5.98 -0.92
CA MET A 26 -5.34 5.64 0.43
C MET A 26 -6.73 6.20 0.72
N ASN A 27 -6.98 7.46 0.35
CA ASN A 27 -8.28 8.11 0.56
C ASN A 27 -9.38 7.46 -0.29
N GLU A 28 -9.13 7.19 -1.57
CA GLU A 28 -10.07 6.49 -2.44
C GLU A 28 -10.40 5.09 -1.92
N THR A 29 -9.37 4.34 -1.48
CA THR A 29 -9.56 3.01 -0.89
C THR A 29 -10.44 3.09 0.36
N PHE A 30 -10.17 4.04 1.25
CA PHE A 30 -10.95 4.22 2.48
C PHE A 30 -12.41 4.59 2.19
N ARG A 31 -12.65 5.48 1.21
CA ARG A 31 -14.00 5.85 0.78
C ARG A 31 -14.76 4.69 0.18
N GLU A 32 -14.14 3.90 -0.69
CA GLU A 32 -14.77 2.73 -1.32
C GLU A 32 -15.07 1.64 -0.28
N MET A 33 -14.14 1.36 0.65
CA MET A 33 -14.36 0.41 1.76
C MET A 33 -15.49 0.86 2.71
N SER A 34 -15.71 2.16 2.84
CA SER A 34 -16.78 2.71 3.69
C SER A 34 -18.17 2.62 3.07
N THR A 35 -18.30 2.18 1.81
CA THR A 35 -19.61 2.06 1.16
C THR A 35 -20.42 0.89 1.73
N PRO A 36 -21.76 0.98 1.78
CA PRO A 36 -22.61 -0.14 2.22
C PRO A 36 -22.38 -1.41 1.40
N TRP A 37 -22.06 -1.26 0.11
CA TRP A 37 -21.75 -2.38 -0.78
C TRP A 37 -20.44 -3.09 -0.39
N ALA A 38 -19.40 -2.34 -0.04
CA ALA A 38 -18.15 -2.92 0.42
C ALA A 38 -18.30 -3.63 1.78
N GLN A 39 -19.07 -3.07 2.71
CA GLN A 39 -19.37 -3.71 4.00
C GLN A 39 -20.21 -5.00 3.83
N LEU A 40 -21.17 -4.99 2.90
CA LEU A 40 -21.95 -6.18 2.57
C LEU A 40 -21.07 -7.27 1.95
N TYR A 41 -20.12 -6.88 1.09
CA TYR A 41 -19.15 -7.80 0.53
C TYR A 41 -18.23 -8.39 1.60
N ASP A 42 -17.71 -7.59 2.53
CA ASP A 42 -16.85 -8.06 3.64
C ASP A 42 -17.55 -9.11 4.53
N THR A 43 -18.86 -8.95 4.76
CA THR A 43 -19.65 -9.87 5.58
C THR A 43 -20.20 -11.09 4.84
N ALA A 44 -20.34 -11.03 3.52
CA ALA A 44 -20.93 -12.08 2.70
C ALA A 44 -20.07 -12.45 1.47
N GLU A 45 -18.75 -12.40 1.63
CA GLU A 45 -17.78 -12.55 0.54
C GLU A 45 -17.97 -13.85 -0.26
N SER A 46 -18.18 -14.97 0.44
CA SER A 46 -18.38 -16.30 -0.14
C SER A 46 -19.70 -16.46 -0.90
N LEU A 47 -20.69 -15.60 -0.67
CA LEU A 47 -21.95 -15.59 -1.42
C LEU A 47 -21.89 -14.65 -2.63
N LEU A 48 -21.15 -13.55 -2.50
CA LEU A 48 -21.13 -12.45 -3.48
C LEU A 48 -19.96 -12.53 -4.47
N TRP A 49 -19.04 -13.49 -4.32
CA TRP A 49 -17.87 -13.63 -5.20
C TRP A 49 -18.20 -13.81 -6.70
N LEU A 50 -19.38 -14.37 -7.01
CA LEU A 50 -19.86 -14.61 -8.38
C LEU A 50 -20.56 -13.40 -9.02
N VAL A 51 -20.90 -12.38 -8.24
CA VAL A 51 -21.70 -11.25 -8.70
C VAL A 51 -20.77 -10.15 -9.20
N PRO A 52 -20.76 -9.76 -10.49
CA PRO A 52 -19.98 -8.60 -10.92
C PRO A 52 -20.54 -7.34 -10.26
N GLY A 53 -19.71 -6.63 -9.48
CA GLY A 53 -20.19 -5.48 -8.73
C GLY A 53 -19.11 -4.46 -8.34
N PRO A 54 -19.54 -3.33 -7.73
CA PRO A 54 -18.64 -2.26 -7.27
C PRO A 54 -17.53 -2.72 -6.32
N HIS A 55 -17.72 -3.85 -5.64
CA HIS A 55 -16.72 -4.45 -4.74
C HIS A 55 -15.41 -4.78 -5.46
N LEU A 56 -15.42 -5.00 -6.79
CA LEU A 56 -14.21 -5.20 -7.60
C LEU A 56 -13.34 -3.93 -7.71
N ARG A 57 -13.81 -2.76 -7.24
CA ARG A 57 -13.00 -1.53 -7.18
C ARG A 57 -11.97 -1.59 -6.07
N VAL A 58 -12.31 -2.12 -4.89
CA VAL A 58 -11.40 -2.18 -3.74
C VAL A 58 -10.15 -3.03 -4.07
N PRO A 59 -10.26 -4.25 -4.63
CA PRO A 59 -9.09 -5.02 -5.07
C PRO A 59 -8.20 -4.29 -6.07
N ARG A 60 -8.79 -3.50 -6.99
CA ARG A 60 -8.04 -2.71 -7.98
C ARG A 60 -7.26 -1.57 -7.32
N LEU A 61 -7.87 -0.85 -6.39
CA LEU A 61 -7.19 0.20 -5.62
C LEU A 61 -6.06 -0.38 -4.76
N LEU A 62 -6.33 -1.49 -4.08
CA LEU A 62 -5.30 -2.21 -3.31
C LEU A 62 -4.17 -2.73 -4.20
N ALA A 63 -4.46 -3.20 -5.41
CA ALA A 63 -3.44 -3.62 -6.37
C ALA A 63 -2.53 -2.45 -6.78
N ARG A 64 -3.09 -1.26 -7.02
CA ARG A 64 -2.31 -0.04 -7.30
C ARG A 64 -1.43 0.34 -6.11
N MET A 65 -1.98 0.33 -4.90
CA MET A 65 -1.21 0.62 -3.68
C MET A 65 -0.09 -0.41 -3.45
N ARG A 66 -0.35 -1.70 -3.69
CA ARG A 66 0.68 -2.75 -3.65
C ARG A 66 1.75 -2.53 -4.71
N SER A 67 1.39 -2.10 -5.92
CA SER A 67 2.35 -1.83 -6.98
C SER A 67 3.31 -0.68 -6.62
N PHE A 68 2.79 0.35 -5.95
CA PHE A 68 3.58 1.46 -5.42
C PHE A 68 4.58 0.97 -4.37
N VAL A 69 4.11 0.22 -3.38
CA VAL A 69 4.98 -0.34 -2.33
C VAL A 69 6.02 -1.28 -2.93
N ALA A 70 5.64 -2.14 -3.87
CA ALA A 70 6.55 -3.05 -4.55
C ALA A 70 7.66 -2.31 -5.32
N ARG A 71 7.37 -1.17 -5.94
CA ARG A 71 8.40 -0.33 -6.57
C ARG A 71 9.41 0.16 -5.54
N ARG A 72 8.95 0.69 -4.40
CA ARG A 72 9.83 1.14 -3.30
C ARG A 72 10.67 -0.01 -2.73
N VAL A 73 10.07 -1.18 -2.51
CA VAL A 73 10.80 -2.38 -2.05
C VAL A 73 11.92 -2.76 -3.01
N ARG A 74 11.69 -2.72 -4.33
CA ARG A 74 12.74 -3.00 -5.33
C ARG A 74 13.85 -1.94 -5.32
N GLU A 75 13.52 -0.67 -5.14
CA GLU A 75 14.50 0.41 -5.02
C GLU A 75 15.39 0.22 -3.78
N ASN A 76 14.78 -0.13 -2.65
CA ASN A 76 15.48 -0.45 -1.41
C ASN A 76 16.40 -1.67 -1.59
N ALA A 77 15.89 -2.77 -2.14
CA ALA A 77 16.65 -4.00 -2.38
C ALA A 77 17.88 -3.78 -3.28
N ARG A 78 17.80 -2.91 -4.29
CA ARG A 78 18.94 -2.59 -5.18
C ARG A 78 20.09 -1.87 -4.48
N SER A 79 19.80 -1.20 -3.37
CA SER A 79 20.75 -0.34 -2.64
C SER A 79 20.86 -0.75 -1.17
N LEU A 80 20.49 -1.99 -0.85
CA LEU A 80 20.45 -2.51 0.50
C LEU A 80 21.85 -2.70 1.05
N ASP A 81 22.10 -2.16 2.24
CA ASP A 81 23.29 -2.44 3.04
C ASP A 81 22.85 -3.17 4.33
N PRO A 82 23.14 -4.47 4.48
CA PRO A 82 22.78 -5.23 5.68
C PRO A 82 23.38 -4.70 6.99
N GLN A 83 24.47 -3.93 6.92
CA GLN A 83 25.11 -3.35 8.11
C GLN A 83 24.48 -2.01 8.53
N SER A 84 23.71 -1.36 7.63
CA SER A 84 23.13 -0.05 7.85
C SER A 84 21.70 0.03 7.29
N PRO A 85 20.70 -0.59 7.97
CA PRO A 85 19.31 -0.53 7.53
C PRO A 85 18.78 0.92 7.62
N ARG A 86 18.27 1.44 6.51
CA ARG A 86 17.82 2.84 6.41
C ARG A 86 16.38 3.03 6.90
N ASP A 87 15.55 2.01 6.74
CA ASP A 87 14.12 2.07 7.02
C ASP A 87 13.53 0.68 7.31
N PHE A 88 12.22 0.64 7.54
CA PHE A 88 11.50 -0.59 7.81
C PHE A 88 11.61 -1.61 6.67
N ILE A 89 11.64 -1.17 5.41
CA ILE A 89 11.76 -2.07 4.26
C ILE A 89 13.12 -2.77 4.29
N ASP A 90 14.21 -2.03 4.51
CA ASP A 90 15.54 -2.62 4.62
C ASP A 90 15.61 -3.63 5.77
N ALA A 91 15.07 -3.27 6.95
CA ALA A 91 15.04 -4.17 8.10
C ALA A 91 14.26 -5.47 7.81
N PHE A 92 13.14 -5.35 7.08
CA PHE A 92 12.33 -6.50 6.69
C PHE A 92 13.04 -7.38 5.65
N LEU A 93 13.68 -6.77 4.64
CA LEU A 93 14.45 -7.50 3.63
C LEU A 93 15.61 -8.29 4.25
N ILE A 94 16.37 -7.68 5.17
CA ILE A 94 17.46 -8.35 5.89
C ILE A 94 16.93 -9.53 6.72
N GLN A 95 15.74 -9.39 7.30
CA GLN A 95 15.12 -10.45 8.08
C GLN A 95 14.58 -11.61 7.21
N MET A 96 14.22 -11.35 5.94
CA MET A 96 13.79 -12.39 5.00
C MET A 96 14.94 -13.26 4.47
N ASP A 97 16.15 -12.70 4.38
CA ASP A 97 17.35 -13.41 3.93
C ASP A 97 18.03 -14.23 5.05
N LYS A 98 17.51 -14.17 6.29
CA LYS A 98 17.92 -14.98 7.43
C LYS A 98 17.06 -16.24 7.57
#